data_AF-A0A7K0GB67-F1
#
_entry.id   AF-A0A7K0GB67-F1
#
_cell.length_a   1.000
_cell.length_b   1.000
_cell.length_c   1.000
_cell.angle_alpha   90.00
_cell.angle_beta   90.00
_cell.angle_gamma   90.00
#
_symmetry.space_group_name_H-M   'P 1'
#
loop_
_entity.id
_entity.type
_entity.pdbx_description
1 polymer ?
#
loop_
_entity_poly.entity_id
_entity_poly.type
_entity_poly.pdbx_seq_one_letter_code
_entity_poly.pdbx_strand_id
1 'polypeptide(L)'
;MKRFWMIAAMGALAIVLTGCNNGGGAEPSAAGSQSAGQDASAGAASAQQSTVEAGSPEEVLANIQADFNDTAQKLYDEQAAMFDEVGESFDDYTANQQLVNDWYALALSETEALGERTYENSKVYFQSVINTVDPSDDDAIHDAIEAYYDAIYEDAYGDYYDAVYEDAFKDAYDQFYDGILADALDAEDYGVVSDARSEEYDSWSDARSDIYNAISDARSDVYDVSSDAYSAYYDDEFILDEIFRDPVVNVKKNDEE
;
A
#
# COMPACT_ATOMS: atom_id res chain seq x y z
N MET A 1 11.58 8.05 -22.94
CA MET A 1 12.08 7.87 -21.56
C MET A 1 12.30 9.22 -20.84
N LYS A 2 11.23 9.82 -20.32
CA LYS A 2 11.36 10.83 -19.27
C LYS A 2 11.56 10.05 -17.98
N ARG A 3 12.78 10.09 -17.42
CA ARG A 3 13.04 9.53 -16.09
C ARG A 3 12.37 10.47 -15.10
N PHE A 4 11.18 10.11 -14.62
CA PHE A 4 10.52 10.85 -13.55
C PHE A 4 11.36 10.67 -12.29
N TRP A 5 11.85 11.80 -11.78
CA TRP A 5 12.45 11.86 -10.47
C TRP A 5 11.29 11.88 -9.48
N MET A 6 10.89 10.72 -8.95
CA MET A 6 10.09 10.71 -7.72
C MET A 6 11.00 11.26 -6.62
N ILE A 7 10.75 12.52 -6.25
CA ILE A 7 11.38 13.14 -5.10
C ILE A 7 10.72 12.50 -3.89
N ALA A 8 11.39 11.51 -3.30
CA ALA A 8 11.10 11.07 -1.95
C ALA A 8 11.30 12.26 -1.00
N ALA A 9 10.24 13.01 -0.73
CA ALA A 9 10.24 14.07 0.26
C ALA A 9 10.10 13.42 1.65
N MET A 10 11.18 12.80 2.14
CA MET A 10 11.32 12.53 3.57
C MET A 10 11.50 13.87 4.29
N GLY A 11 10.39 14.51 4.61
CA GLY A 11 10.32 15.67 5.49
C GLY A 11 10.65 15.25 6.92
N ALA A 12 11.93 15.18 7.27
CA ALA A 12 12.36 15.04 8.65
C ALA A 12 11.97 16.30 9.45
N LEU A 13 10.83 16.27 10.13
CA LEU A 13 10.41 17.30 11.07
C LEU A 13 11.24 17.16 12.36
N ALA A 14 12.41 17.79 12.40
CA ALA A 14 13.23 17.87 13.60
C ALA A 14 12.63 18.89 14.60
N ILE A 15 11.82 18.42 15.54
CA ILE A 15 11.44 19.20 16.73
C ILE A 15 12.60 19.15 17.72
N VAL A 16 13.35 20.26 17.79
CA VAL A 16 14.41 20.48 18.77
C VAL A 16 13.78 20.82 20.12
N LEU A 17 13.60 19.83 20.99
CA LEU A 17 13.36 20.05 22.42
C LEU A 17 14.70 20.34 23.13
N THR A 18 15.08 21.62 23.17
CA THR A 18 16.13 22.09 24.10
C THR A 18 15.47 22.47 25.43
N GLY A 19 15.75 21.69 26.48
CA GLY A 19 15.20 21.94 27.82
C GLY A 19 16.00 21.27 28.93
N CYS A 20 17.13 21.88 29.27
CA CYS A 20 17.92 21.81 30.50
C CYS A 20 17.64 20.70 31.55
N ASN A 21 18.62 19.83 31.80
CA ASN A 21 19.06 19.60 33.18
C ASN A 21 20.54 19.24 33.30
N ASN A 22 21.09 19.64 34.43
CA ASN A 22 22.48 19.84 34.79
C ASN A 22 23.05 18.61 35.52
N GLY A 23 24.30 18.24 35.21
CA GLY A 23 25.24 17.77 36.23
C GLY A 23 25.74 16.33 36.14
N GLY A 24 27.07 16.21 35.96
CA GLY A 24 27.88 15.27 36.74
C GLY A 24 28.32 14.00 36.02
N GLY A 25 29.50 14.04 35.39
CA GLY A 25 30.19 12.84 34.92
C GLY A 25 30.79 12.00 36.05
N ALA A 26 30.86 10.69 35.82
CA ALA A 26 31.99 9.81 36.13
C ALA A 26 31.67 8.38 35.67
N GLU A 27 32.47 7.87 34.74
CA GLU A 27 32.74 6.43 34.52
C GLU A 27 34.15 6.13 35.10
N PRO A 28 34.63 4.88 35.15
CA PRO A 28 33.96 3.58 35.11
C PRO A 28 34.51 2.63 36.22
N SER A 29 33.93 1.45 36.41
CA SER A 29 34.67 0.28 36.95
C SER A 29 34.02 -1.04 36.57
N ALA A 30 34.83 -1.88 35.93
CA ALA A 30 34.54 -3.26 35.56
C ALA A 30 34.90 -4.24 36.69
N ALA A 31 34.25 -5.41 36.66
CA ALA A 31 34.80 -6.77 36.86
C ALA A 31 33.94 -7.66 37.78
N GLY A 32 33.70 -8.91 37.33
CA GLY A 32 33.46 -10.04 38.22
C GLY A 32 32.39 -11.05 37.76
N SER A 33 32.83 -12.19 37.22
CA SER A 33 32.02 -13.34 36.80
C SER A 33 31.83 -14.41 37.92
N GLN A 34 30.93 -15.37 37.64
CA GLN A 34 30.71 -16.72 38.23
C GLN A 34 29.82 -16.79 39.50
N SER A 35 29.02 -17.84 39.76
CA SER A 35 28.42 -18.98 39.03
C SER A 35 27.53 -19.74 40.06
N ALA A 36 26.55 -20.50 39.54
CA ALA A 36 25.97 -21.75 40.08
C ALA A 36 24.63 -21.72 40.84
N GLY A 37 23.72 -22.60 40.37
CA GLY A 37 22.81 -23.38 41.22
C GLY A 37 21.32 -23.30 40.91
N GLN A 38 20.78 -24.36 40.30
CA GLN A 38 19.37 -24.64 40.00
C GLN A 38 18.45 -24.67 41.23
N ASP A 39 17.18 -24.30 41.07
CA ASP A 39 16.07 -25.24 41.32
C ASP A 39 14.80 -24.83 40.56
N ALA A 40 14.06 -25.85 40.10
CA ALA A 40 12.86 -25.70 39.29
C ALA A 40 11.60 -25.68 40.17
N SER A 41 10.62 -24.85 39.83
CA SER A 41 9.22 -25.10 40.20
C SER A 41 8.28 -24.46 39.19
N ALA A 42 7.40 -25.30 38.66
CA ALA A 42 6.42 -25.02 37.62
C ALA A 42 5.27 -24.15 38.13
N GLY A 43 4.74 -23.28 37.27
CA GLY A 43 3.44 -22.65 37.49
C GLY A 43 3.17 -21.45 36.59
N ALA A 44 2.13 -21.58 35.76
CA ALA A 44 1.47 -20.57 34.93
C ALA A 44 2.25 -20.06 33.70
N ALA A 45 2.03 -20.73 32.57
CA ALA A 45 2.17 -20.11 31.27
C ALA A 45 1.09 -19.03 31.13
N SER A 46 1.45 -17.77 31.38
CA SER A 46 0.75 -16.64 30.77
C SER A 46 1.10 -16.69 29.28
N ALA A 47 0.08 -16.71 28.43
CA ALA A 47 0.25 -16.49 27.01
C ALA A 47 0.86 -15.09 26.84
N GLN A 48 2.18 -15.06 26.68
CA GLN A 48 2.89 -13.85 26.31
C GLN A 48 2.61 -13.71 24.82
N GLN A 49 1.60 -12.89 24.52
CA GLN A 49 1.35 -12.38 23.19
C GLN A 49 2.67 -11.76 22.74
N SER A 50 3.31 -12.39 21.75
CA SER A 50 4.55 -11.87 21.16
C SER A 50 4.22 -10.51 20.57
N THR A 51 4.52 -9.45 21.31
CA THR A 51 4.55 -8.09 20.79
C THR A 51 5.72 -8.06 19.82
N VAL A 52 5.42 -8.13 18.52
CA VAL A 52 6.29 -7.48 17.54
C VAL A 52 6.34 -6.03 18.00
N GLU A 53 7.52 -5.50 18.32
CA GLU A 53 7.65 -4.05 18.52
C GLU A 53 7.24 -3.40 17.19
N ALA A 54 6.00 -2.95 17.10
CA ALA A 54 5.60 -2.03 16.07
C ALA A 54 6.48 -0.79 16.24
N GLY A 55 7.08 -0.31 15.15
CA GLY A 55 7.70 1.02 15.12
C GLY A 55 6.69 2.08 15.59
N SER A 56 7.15 3.32 15.79
CA SER A 56 6.21 4.41 16.11
C SER A 56 5.11 4.50 15.02
N PRO A 57 3.92 5.04 15.32
CA PRO A 57 2.87 5.20 14.32
C PRO A 57 3.38 5.84 13.02
N GLU A 58 4.26 6.82 13.12
CA GLU A 58 4.89 7.50 11.98
C GLU A 58 5.82 6.58 11.17
N GLU A 59 6.56 5.69 11.83
CA GLU A 59 7.40 4.70 11.14
C GLU A 59 6.54 3.68 10.39
N VAL A 60 5.42 3.27 10.97
CA VAL A 60 4.48 2.36 10.30
C VAL A 60 3.87 3.04 9.06
N LEU A 61 3.42 4.30 9.16
CA LEU A 61 2.92 5.05 7.99
C LEU A 61 3.98 5.18 6.90
N ALA A 62 5.21 5.56 7.27
CA ALA A 62 6.30 5.68 6.31
C ALA A 62 6.59 4.36 5.59
N ASN A 63 6.49 3.22 6.29
CA ASN A 63 6.66 1.89 5.68
C ASN A 63 5.51 1.54 4.73
N ILE A 64 4.27 1.90 5.06
CA ILE A 64 3.13 1.71 4.15
C ILE A 64 3.35 2.55 2.89
N GLN A 65 3.63 3.84 3.02
CA GLN A 65 3.89 4.73 1.88
C GLN A 65 5.08 4.26 1.02
N ALA A 66 6.12 3.68 1.64
CA ALA A 66 7.23 3.08 0.91
C ALA A 66 6.78 1.87 0.08
N ASP A 67 5.89 1.00 0.60
CA ASP A 67 5.37 -0.16 -0.13
C ASP A 67 4.56 0.25 -1.38
N PHE A 68 3.80 1.35 -1.31
CA PHE A 68 3.13 1.94 -2.48
C PHE A 68 4.14 2.36 -3.55
N ASN A 69 5.17 3.10 -3.15
CA ASN A 69 6.22 3.58 -4.06
C ASN A 69 7.00 2.42 -4.69
N ASP A 70 7.38 1.43 -3.87
CA ASP A 70 8.12 0.25 -4.34
C ASP A 70 7.29 -0.60 -5.30
N THR A 71 5.99 -0.75 -5.04
CA THR A 71 5.06 -1.47 -5.92
C THR A 71 4.91 -0.74 -7.25
N ALA A 72 4.70 0.58 -7.25
CA ALA A 72 4.61 1.37 -8.48
C ALA A 72 5.93 1.32 -9.27
N GLN A 73 7.08 1.46 -8.60
CA GLN A 73 8.39 1.38 -9.25
C GLN A 73 8.64 0.01 -9.90
N LYS A 74 8.26 -1.08 -9.22
CA LYS A 74 8.32 -2.42 -9.78
C LYS A 74 7.51 -2.52 -11.08
N LEU A 75 6.28 -2.00 -11.10
CA LEU A 75 5.44 -2.04 -12.30
C LEU A 75 6.03 -1.24 -13.46
N TYR A 76 6.66 -0.10 -13.19
CA TYR A 76 7.39 0.66 -14.21
C TYR A 76 8.63 -0.08 -14.74
N ASP A 77 9.39 -0.73 -13.86
CA ASP A 77 10.58 -1.47 -14.28
C ASP A 77 10.20 -2.66 -15.18
N GLU A 78 9.14 -3.39 -14.81
CA GLU A 78 8.58 -4.49 -15.62
C GLU A 78 7.95 -3.98 -16.92
N GLN A 79 7.32 -2.79 -16.90
CA GLN A 79 6.80 -2.16 -18.12
C GLN A 79 7.92 -1.82 -19.09
N ALA A 80 9.00 -1.20 -18.60
CA ALA A 80 10.13 -0.83 -19.43
C ALA A 80 10.81 -2.07 -20.03
N ALA A 81 10.98 -3.13 -19.24
CA ALA A 81 11.49 -4.41 -19.73
C ALA A 81 10.58 -5.01 -20.81
N MET A 82 9.26 -4.97 -20.59
CA MET A 82 8.26 -5.45 -21.53
C MET A 82 8.30 -4.65 -22.84
N PHE A 83 8.38 -3.31 -22.81
CA PHE A 83 8.53 -2.50 -24.02
C PHE A 83 9.80 -2.84 -24.80
N ASP A 84 10.94 -3.00 -24.11
CA ASP A 84 12.20 -3.37 -24.75
C ASP A 84 12.13 -4.76 -25.40
N GLU A 85 11.43 -5.72 -24.79
CA GLU A 85 11.31 -7.09 -25.29
C GLU A 85 10.27 -7.24 -26.41
N VAL A 86 9.15 -6.51 -26.33
CA VAL A 86 8.11 -6.51 -27.36
C VAL A 86 8.61 -5.90 -28.66
N GLY A 87 9.49 -4.90 -28.61
CA GLY A 87 10.07 -4.26 -29.80
C GLY A 87 9.22 -3.12 -30.37
N GLU A 88 9.58 -2.65 -31.56
CA GLU A 88 9.04 -1.41 -32.15
C GLU A 88 8.23 -1.65 -33.44
N SER A 89 8.06 -2.90 -33.88
CA SER A 89 7.38 -3.23 -35.14
C SER A 89 6.13 -4.09 -34.95
N PHE A 90 5.26 -4.10 -35.97
CA PHE A 90 4.05 -4.91 -35.96
C PHE A 90 4.34 -6.42 -35.82
N ASP A 91 5.40 -6.90 -36.48
CA ASP A 91 5.84 -8.30 -36.39
C ASP A 91 6.32 -8.65 -34.97
N ASP A 92 7.09 -7.74 -34.35
CA ASP A 92 7.59 -7.96 -32.99
C ASP A 92 6.43 -7.94 -31.97
N TYR A 93 5.50 -6.97 -32.08
CA TYR A 93 4.29 -6.94 -31.26
C TYR A 93 3.49 -8.24 -31.39
N THR A 94 3.22 -8.68 -32.62
CA THR A 94 2.42 -9.90 -32.86
C THR A 94 3.11 -11.14 -32.29
N ALA A 95 4.44 -11.20 -32.36
CA ALA A 95 5.21 -12.32 -31.79
C ALA A 95 5.22 -12.32 -30.25
N ASN A 96 5.07 -11.14 -29.63
CA ASN A 96 5.28 -10.92 -28.19
C ASN A 96 4.04 -10.40 -27.45
N GLN A 97 2.84 -10.42 -28.05
CA GLN A 97 1.59 -9.91 -27.46
C GLN A 97 1.31 -10.46 -26.05
N GLN A 98 1.72 -11.71 -25.79
CA GLN A 98 1.56 -12.32 -24.47
C GLN A 98 2.29 -11.55 -23.37
N LEU A 99 3.44 -10.92 -23.65
CA LEU A 99 4.18 -10.12 -22.66
C LEU A 99 3.39 -8.88 -22.24
N VAL A 100 2.62 -8.28 -23.15
CA VAL A 100 1.74 -7.14 -22.86
C VAL A 100 0.62 -7.57 -21.91
N ASN A 101 -0.04 -8.69 -22.23
CA ASN A 101 -1.10 -9.26 -21.40
C ASN A 101 -0.59 -9.72 -20.03
N ASP A 102 0.63 -10.27 -19.97
CA ASP A 102 1.26 -10.68 -18.72
C ASP A 102 1.56 -9.46 -17.83
N TRP A 103 1.98 -8.33 -18.42
CA TRP A 103 2.16 -7.08 -17.67
C TRP A 103 0.84 -6.52 -17.15
N TYR A 104 -0.25 -6.57 -17.93
CA TYR A 104 -1.59 -6.19 -17.46
C TYR A 104 -2.04 -7.05 -16.27
N ALA A 105 -1.86 -8.38 -16.36
CA ALA A 105 -2.19 -9.29 -15.29
C ALA A 105 -1.32 -9.06 -14.04
N LEU A 106 -0.02 -8.77 -14.23
CA LEU A 106 0.88 -8.42 -13.14
C LEU A 106 0.40 -7.15 -12.43
N ALA A 107 0.10 -6.08 -13.18
CA ALA A 107 -0.36 -4.81 -12.62
C ALA A 107 -1.62 -4.97 -11.76
N LEU A 108 -2.58 -5.80 -12.18
CA LEU A 108 -3.74 -6.14 -11.37
C LEU A 108 -3.33 -6.88 -10.08
N SER A 109 -2.57 -7.96 -10.21
CA SER A 109 -2.21 -8.80 -9.06
C SER A 109 -1.38 -8.06 -8.00
N GLU A 110 -0.48 -7.17 -8.42
CA GLU A 110 0.33 -6.35 -7.51
C GLU A 110 -0.52 -5.27 -6.84
N THR A 111 -1.52 -4.72 -7.54
CA THR A 111 -2.48 -3.75 -6.98
C THR A 111 -3.37 -4.39 -5.92
N GLU A 112 -3.94 -5.57 -6.19
CA GLU A 112 -4.73 -6.33 -5.22
C GLU A 112 -3.88 -6.68 -3.98
N ALA A 113 -2.67 -7.20 -4.20
CA ALA A 113 -1.76 -7.55 -3.12
C ALA A 113 -1.31 -6.32 -2.31
N LEU A 114 -1.17 -5.15 -2.92
CA LEU A 114 -0.86 -3.89 -2.23
C LEU A 114 -2.03 -3.48 -1.33
N GLY A 115 -3.28 -3.61 -1.80
CA GLY A 115 -4.47 -3.37 -1.00
C GLY A 115 -4.51 -4.24 0.26
N GLU A 116 -4.30 -5.55 0.10
CA GLU A 116 -4.25 -6.50 1.23
C GLU A 116 -3.14 -6.15 2.23
N ARG A 117 -1.92 -5.86 1.75
CA ARG A 117 -0.80 -5.48 2.63
C ARG A 117 -1.06 -4.17 3.35
N THR A 118 -1.70 -3.21 2.68
CA THR A 118 -2.10 -1.93 3.27
C THR A 118 -3.06 -2.18 4.42
N TYR A 119 -4.13 -2.95 4.19
CA TYR A 119 -5.11 -3.27 5.24
C TYR A 119 -4.49 -3.96 6.46
N GLU A 120 -3.59 -4.94 6.26
CA GLU A 120 -2.90 -5.59 7.37
C GLU A 120 -1.94 -4.64 8.11
N ASN A 121 -1.22 -3.77 7.39
CA ASN A 121 -0.35 -2.78 8.01
C ASN A 121 -1.13 -1.67 8.71
N SER A 122 -2.37 -1.37 8.31
CA SER A 122 -3.27 -0.47 9.04
C SER A 122 -3.59 -0.99 10.44
N LYS A 123 -3.74 -2.31 10.60
CA LYS A 123 -3.89 -2.93 11.94
C LYS A 123 -2.65 -2.70 12.78
N VAL A 124 -1.46 -2.83 12.18
CA VAL A 124 -0.18 -2.57 12.86
C VAL A 124 -0.10 -1.09 13.28
N TYR A 125 -0.53 -0.16 12.42
CA TYR A 125 -0.56 1.27 12.71
C TYR A 125 -1.44 1.57 13.92
N PHE A 126 -2.73 1.21 13.87
CA PHE A 126 -3.66 1.51 14.97
C PHE A 126 -3.28 0.77 16.26
N GLN A 127 -2.73 -0.44 16.16
CA GLN A 127 -2.17 -1.12 17.32
C GLN A 127 -0.98 -0.36 17.93
N SER A 128 -0.13 0.28 17.11
CA SER A 128 0.96 1.14 17.58
C SER A 128 0.41 2.39 18.27
N VAL A 129 -0.60 3.05 17.70
CA VAL A 129 -1.28 4.20 18.33
C VAL A 129 -1.82 3.83 19.71
N ILE A 130 -2.60 2.74 19.81
CA ILE A 130 -3.17 2.24 21.07
C ILE A 130 -2.08 1.96 22.13
N ASN A 131 -0.90 1.49 21.71
CA ASN A 131 0.18 1.13 22.63
C ASN A 131 1.02 2.34 23.08
N THR A 132 1.02 3.44 22.33
CA THR A 132 2.01 4.52 22.47
C THR A 132 1.41 5.88 22.83
N VAL A 133 0.16 6.14 22.42
CA VAL A 133 -0.57 7.37 22.74
C VAL A 133 -1.27 7.23 24.10
N ASP A 134 -1.24 8.29 24.91
CA ASP A 134 -1.97 8.31 26.18
C ASP A 134 -3.48 8.27 25.88
N PRO A 135 -4.23 7.29 26.41
CA PRO A 135 -5.67 7.17 26.14
C PRO A 135 -6.51 8.34 26.68
N SER A 136 -5.92 9.25 27.48
CA SER A 136 -6.57 10.48 27.94
C SER A 136 -6.22 11.72 27.11
N ASP A 137 -5.38 11.57 26.09
CA ASP A 137 -5.00 12.62 25.15
C ASP A 137 -5.88 12.54 23.90
N ASP A 138 -7.09 13.10 24.03
CA ASP A 138 -8.13 13.09 22.99
C ASP A 138 -7.62 13.69 21.66
N ASP A 139 -6.88 14.80 21.75
CA ASP A 139 -6.33 15.50 20.58
C ASP A 139 -5.31 14.59 19.86
N ALA A 140 -4.43 13.90 20.60
CA ALA A 140 -3.42 13.02 20.01
C ALA A 140 -4.02 11.79 19.31
N ILE A 141 -5.11 11.22 19.83
CA ILE A 141 -5.81 10.11 19.19
C ILE A 141 -6.51 10.58 17.92
N HIS A 142 -7.22 11.71 17.99
CA HIS A 142 -7.87 12.31 16.83
C HIS A 142 -6.86 12.59 15.71
N ASP A 143 -5.75 13.27 16.04
CA ASP A 143 -4.67 13.60 15.10
C ASP A 143 -4.05 12.33 14.49
N ALA A 144 -3.95 11.23 15.25
CA ALA A 144 -3.45 9.95 14.72
C ALA A 144 -4.41 9.30 13.71
N ILE A 145 -5.73 9.43 13.89
CA ILE A 145 -6.71 8.94 12.91
C ILE A 145 -6.65 9.78 11.63
N GLU A 146 -6.60 11.11 11.77
CA GLU A 146 -6.47 12.05 10.64
C GLU A 146 -5.18 11.81 9.86
N ALA A 147 -4.04 11.69 10.55
CA ALA A 147 -2.74 11.43 9.92
C ALA A 147 -2.72 10.13 9.11
N TYR A 148 -3.40 9.07 9.59
CA TYR A 148 -3.53 7.82 8.86
C TYR A 148 -4.37 7.99 7.59
N TYR A 149 -5.52 8.66 7.71
CA TYR A 149 -6.41 8.90 6.58
C TYR A 149 -5.69 9.70 5.49
N ASP A 150 -5.09 10.83 5.85
CA ASP A 150 -4.37 11.68 4.90
C ASP A 150 -3.21 10.94 4.24
N ALA A 151 -2.35 10.28 5.03
CA ALA A 151 -1.14 9.65 4.53
C ALA A 151 -1.42 8.47 3.58
N ILE A 152 -2.53 7.77 3.75
CA ILE A 152 -2.84 6.55 2.98
C ILE A 152 -3.95 6.81 1.96
N TYR A 153 -5.11 7.31 2.38
CA TYR A 153 -6.27 7.46 1.51
C TYR A 153 -6.08 8.57 0.47
N GLU A 154 -5.59 9.73 0.91
CA GLU A 154 -5.39 10.89 0.03
C GLU A 154 -4.05 10.80 -0.68
N ASP A 155 -2.95 10.63 0.08
CA ASP A 155 -1.59 10.68 -0.48
C ASP A 155 -1.20 9.37 -1.18
N ALA A 156 -1.00 8.27 -0.44
CA ALA A 156 -0.40 7.05 -1.01
C ALA A 156 -1.24 6.44 -2.16
N TYR A 157 -2.56 6.32 -1.97
CA TYR A 157 -3.44 5.85 -3.03
C TYR A 157 -3.62 6.86 -4.16
N GLY A 158 -3.57 8.17 -3.88
CA GLY A 158 -3.61 9.21 -4.90
C GLY A 158 -2.40 9.13 -5.82
N ASP A 159 -1.20 9.12 -5.24
CA ASP A 159 0.06 9.02 -5.98
C ASP A 159 0.14 7.71 -6.78
N TYR A 160 -0.31 6.58 -6.21
CA TYR A 160 -0.33 5.30 -6.90
C TYR A 160 -1.34 5.26 -8.05
N TYR A 161 -2.52 5.86 -7.87
CA TYR A 161 -3.53 5.96 -8.92
C TYR A 161 -2.98 6.76 -10.12
N ASP A 162 -2.38 7.91 -9.86
CA ASP A 162 -1.77 8.73 -10.92
C ASP A 162 -0.63 7.96 -11.62
N ALA A 163 0.27 7.34 -10.86
CA ALA A 163 1.42 6.64 -11.43
C ALA A 163 1.04 5.40 -12.26
N VAL A 164 0.19 4.52 -11.71
CA VAL A 164 -0.09 3.22 -12.34
C VAL A 164 -1.31 3.30 -13.23
N TYR A 165 -2.44 3.74 -12.70
CA TYR A 165 -3.72 3.70 -13.42
C TYR A 165 -3.82 4.77 -14.52
N GLU A 166 -3.31 5.98 -14.26
CA GLU A 166 -3.27 7.03 -15.28
C GLU A 166 -2.04 6.88 -16.18
N ASP A 167 -0.83 7.01 -15.63
CA ASP A 167 0.38 7.15 -16.42
C ASP A 167 0.84 5.83 -17.06
N ALA A 168 1.07 4.76 -16.30
CA ALA A 168 1.60 3.52 -16.86
C ALA A 168 0.64 2.90 -17.89
N PHE A 169 -0.67 2.86 -17.61
CA PHE A 169 -1.66 2.38 -18.58
C PHE A 169 -1.78 3.26 -19.81
N LYS A 170 -1.61 4.58 -19.66
CA LYS A 170 -1.54 5.48 -20.80
C LYS A 170 -0.31 5.20 -21.66
N ASP A 171 0.86 5.00 -21.05
CA ASP A 171 2.09 4.72 -21.78
C ASP A 171 2.00 3.40 -22.57
N ALA A 172 1.36 2.36 -22.02
CA ALA A 172 1.11 1.11 -22.75
C ALA A 172 0.17 1.32 -23.95
N TYR A 173 -0.91 2.08 -23.77
CA TYR A 173 -1.83 2.43 -24.85
C TYR A 173 -1.14 3.23 -25.97
N ASP A 174 -0.38 4.26 -25.59
CA ASP A 174 0.35 5.11 -26.51
C ASP A 174 1.41 4.32 -27.29
N GLN A 175 2.09 3.35 -26.64
CA GLN A 175 3.10 2.51 -27.28
C GLN A 175 2.49 1.52 -28.27
N PHE A 176 1.46 0.77 -27.87
CA PHE A 176 0.93 -0.33 -28.66
C PHE A 176 -0.21 0.09 -29.58
N TYR A 177 -1.28 0.65 -29.02
CA TYR A 177 -2.50 0.94 -29.77
C TYR A 177 -2.35 2.18 -30.68
N ASP A 178 -1.84 3.28 -30.12
CA ASP A 178 -1.64 4.54 -30.83
C ASP A 178 -0.25 4.65 -31.49
N GLY A 179 0.66 3.72 -31.18
CA GLY A 179 1.98 3.60 -31.77
C GLY A 179 2.04 2.46 -32.78
N ILE A 180 2.59 1.32 -32.39
CA ILE A 180 2.93 0.19 -33.28
C ILE A 180 1.74 -0.22 -34.17
N LEU A 181 0.56 -0.41 -33.58
CA LEU A 181 -0.62 -0.86 -34.31
C LEU A 181 -1.26 0.24 -35.17
N ALA A 182 -1.11 1.51 -34.80
CA ALA A 182 -1.55 2.62 -35.62
C ALA A 182 -0.67 2.77 -36.86
N ASP A 183 0.65 2.69 -36.70
CA ASP A 183 1.64 2.79 -37.78
C ASP A 183 1.53 1.62 -38.77
N ALA A 184 1.17 0.43 -38.29
CA ALA A 184 0.99 -0.76 -39.14
C ALA A 184 -0.09 -0.58 -40.22
N LEU A 185 -1.08 0.31 -40.02
CA LEU A 185 -2.13 0.59 -41.00
C LEU A 185 -1.61 1.14 -42.34
N ASP A 186 -0.40 1.70 -42.36
CA ASP A 186 0.22 2.24 -43.57
C ASP A 186 0.84 1.16 -44.47
N ALA A 187 1.13 -0.03 -43.93
CA ALA A 187 1.92 -1.06 -44.61
C ALA A 187 1.28 -2.45 -44.63
N GLU A 188 0.51 -2.81 -43.60
CA GLU A 188 -0.06 -4.14 -43.41
C GLU A 188 -1.52 -4.23 -43.89
N ASP A 189 -2.04 -5.46 -43.98
CA ASP A 189 -3.45 -5.67 -44.34
C ASP A 189 -4.38 -5.12 -43.24
N TYR A 190 -5.34 -4.28 -43.65
CA TYR A 190 -6.26 -3.63 -42.72
C TYR A 190 -6.99 -4.62 -41.80
N GLY A 191 -7.42 -5.78 -42.31
CA GLY A 191 -8.15 -6.76 -41.52
C GLY A 191 -7.28 -7.29 -40.38
N VAL A 192 -6.03 -7.64 -40.69
CA VAL A 192 -5.05 -8.14 -39.73
C VAL A 192 -4.76 -7.11 -38.63
N VAL A 193 -4.50 -5.86 -39.03
CA VAL A 193 -4.22 -4.79 -38.05
C VAL A 193 -5.46 -4.43 -37.23
N SER A 194 -6.65 -4.40 -37.86
CA SER A 194 -7.91 -4.09 -37.17
C SER A 194 -8.25 -5.13 -36.11
N ASP A 195 -7.99 -6.41 -36.37
CA ASP A 195 -8.20 -7.48 -35.40
C ASP A 195 -7.22 -7.31 -34.22
N ALA A 196 -5.92 -7.14 -34.49
CA ALA A 196 -4.91 -6.91 -33.44
C ALA A 196 -5.20 -5.67 -32.58
N ARG A 197 -5.67 -4.57 -33.18
CA ARG A 197 -6.08 -3.35 -32.45
C ARG A 197 -7.28 -3.60 -31.55
N SER A 198 -8.25 -4.37 -32.02
CA SER A 198 -9.44 -4.65 -31.22
C SER A 198 -9.08 -5.51 -30.01
N GLU A 199 -8.25 -6.54 -30.22
CA GLU A 199 -7.74 -7.40 -29.14
C GLU A 199 -6.91 -6.62 -28.10
N GLU A 200 -6.02 -5.73 -28.55
CA GLU A 200 -5.23 -4.88 -27.64
C GLU A 200 -6.13 -3.94 -26.83
N TYR A 201 -7.08 -3.27 -27.49
CA TYR A 201 -7.99 -2.35 -26.82
C TYR A 201 -8.84 -3.06 -25.78
N ASP A 202 -9.39 -4.23 -26.12
CA ASP A 202 -10.21 -5.02 -25.20
C ASP A 202 -9.38 -5.43 -23.97
N SER A 203 -8.17 -5.97 -24.19
CA SER A 203 -7.27 -6.40 -23.11
C SER A 203 -6.87 -5.23 -22.20
N TRP A 204 -6.48 -4.09 -22.80
CA TRP A 204 -6.13 -2.87 -22.06
C TRP A 204 -7.33 -2.31 -21.28
N SER A 205 -8.51 -2.24 -21.90
CA SER A 205 -9.72 -1.69 -21.29
C SER A 205 -10.21 -2.55 -20.13
N ASP A 206 -10.17 -3.87 -20.28
CA ASP A 206 -10.54 -4.82 -19.24
C ASP A 206 -9.58 -4.69 -18.05
N ALA A 207 -8.27 -4.76 -18.29
CA ALA A 207 -7.25 -4.64 -17.24
C ALA A 207 -7.32 -3.29 -16.50
N ARG A 208 -7.54 -2.19 -17.23
CA ARG A 208 -7.71 -0.86 -16.63
C ARG A 208 -8.96 -0.79 -15.76
N SER A 209 -10.05 -1.44 -16.17
CA SER A 209 -11.28 -1.51 -15.38
C SER A 209 -11.08 -2.33 -14.11
N ASP A 210 -10.37 -3.45 -14.21
CA ASP A 210 -10.06 -4.31 -13.06
C ASP A 210 -9.17 -3.61 -12.04
N ILE A 211 -8.13 -2.89 -12.48
CA ILE A 211 -7.27 -2.11 -11.59
C ILE A 211 -8.05 -0.96 -10.92
N TYR A 212 -8.93 -0.29 -11.66
CA TYR A 212 -9.79 0.73 -11.06
C TYR A 212 -10.62 0.15 -9.91
N ASN A 213 -11.22 -1.02 -10.13
CA ASN A 213 -12.00 -1.71 -9.10
C ASN A 213 -11.13 -2.09 -7.91
N ALA A 214 -9.96 -2.69 -8.14
CA ALA A 214 -9.03 -3.07 -7.08
C ALA A 214 -8.59 -1.87 -6.22
N ILE A 215 -8.23 -0.74 -6.84
CA ILE A 215 -7.90 0.50 -6.12
C ILE A 215 -9.12 1.04 -5.37
N SER A 216 -10.30 1.05 -6.00
CA SER A 216 -11.52 1.56 -5.39
C SER A 216 -11.94 0.74 -4.17
N ASP A 217 -11.85 -0.59 -4.26
CA ASP A 217 -12.17 -1.50 -3.17
C ASP A 217 -11.19 -1.27 -2.00
N ALA A 218 -9.89 -1.24 -2.29
CA ALA A 218 -8.88 -1.05 -1.25
C ALA A 218 -8.90 0.35 -0.61
N ARG A 219 -9.25 1.41 -1.37
CA ARG A 219 -9.52 2.75 -0.79
C ARG A 219 -10.78 2.75 0.08
N SER A 220 -11.80 1.99 -0.30
CA SER A 220 -13.02 1.86 0.50
C SER A 220 -12.70 1.21 1.84
N ASP A 221 -11.84 0.19 1.86
CA ASP A 221 -11.37 -0.42 3.11
C ASP A 221 -10.66 0.60 4.03
N VAL A 222 -9.79 1.46 3.48
CA VAL A 222 -9.12 2.51 4.28
C VAL A 222 -10.11 3.54 4.82
N TYR A 223 -11.11 3.91 4.02
CA TYR A 223 -12.18 4.79 4.46
C TYR A 223 -12.98 4.16 5.61
N ASP A 224 -13.37 2.90 5.47
CA ASP A 224 -14.14 2.16 6.47
C ASP A 224 -13.33 2.04 7.78
N VAL A 225 -12.05 1.66 7.70
CA VAL A 225 -11.14 1.61 8.86
C VAL A 225 -11.06 2.97 9.57
N SER A 226 -10.95 4.07 8.81
CA SER A 226 -10.87 5.41 9.41
C SER A 226 -12.20 5.83 10.05
N SER A 227 -13.32 5.50 9.40
CA SER A 227 -14.67 5.74 9.93
C SER A 227 -14.91 4.96 11.22
N ASP A 228 -14.51 3.70 11.26
CA ASP A 228 -14.62 2.84 12.45
C ASP A 228 -13.66 3.30 13.56
N ALA A 229 -12.46 3.77 13.21
CA ALA A 229 -11.54 4.40 14.17
C ALA A 229 -12.13 5.65 14.83
N TYR A 230 -12.74 6.55 14.05
CA TYR A 230 -13.44 7.71 14.61
C TYR A 230 -14.64 7.28 15.46
N SER A 231 -15.39 6.27 15.04
CA SER A 231 -16.53 5.76 15.81
C SER A 231 -16.09 5.21 17.17
N ALA A 232 -15.05 4.37 17.17
CA ALA A 232 -14.44 3.81 18.38
C ALA A 232 -13.89 4.92 19.30
N TYR A 233 -13.29 5.97 18.72
CA TYR A 233 -12.84 7.13 19.47
C TYR A 233 -14.00 7.86 20.16
N TYR A 234 -15.09 8.15 19.45
CA TYR A 234 -16.25 8.85 20.03
C TYR A 234 -17.04 8.02 21.05
N ASP A 235 -16.95 6.69 20.97
CA ASP A 235 -17.60 5.77 21.90
C ASP A 235 -16.74 5.45 23.14
N ASP A 236 -15.57 6.11 23.31
CA ASP A 236 -14.59 5.82 24.36
C ASP A 236 -14.08 4.35 24.35
N GLU A 237 -14.14 3.70 23.20
CA GLU A 237 -13.79 2.28 22.97
C GLU A 237 -12.70 2.15 21.89
N PHE A 238 -11.66 2.99 21.94
CA PHE A 238 -10.55 3.00 20.98
C PHE A 238 -9.63 1.78 21.12
N ILE A 239 -10.13 0.63 20.68
CA ILE A 239 -9.47 -0.67 20.67
C ILE A 239 -9.54 -1.31 19.29
N LEU A 240 -8.57 -2.18 18.97
CA LEU A 240 -8.44 -2.77 17.64
C LEU A 240 -9.70 -3.52 17.18
N ASP A 241 -10.39 -4.21 18.10
CA ASP A 241 -11.60 -4.98 17.78
C ASP A 241 -12.79 -4.12 17.33
N GLU A 242 -12.89 -2.86 17.80
CA GLU A 242 -13.93 -1.92 17.33
C GLU A 242 -13.52 -1.22 16.04
N ILE A 243 -12.23 -0.94 15.84
CA ILE A 243 -11.70 -0.31 14.62
C ILE A 243 -11.79 -1.27 13.41
N PHE A 244 -11.64 -2.58 13.63
CA PHE A 244 -11.66 -3.60 12.58
C PHE A 244 -12.84 -4.56 12.75
N ARG A 245 -13.97 -4.06 13.24
CA ARG A 245 -15.15 -4.87 13.49
C ARG A 245 -15.78 -5.33 12.17
N ASP A 246 -16.13 -6.61 12.08
CA ASP A 246 -16.90 -7.11 10.94
C ASP A 246 -18.23 -6.33 10.81
N PRO A 247 -18.63 -5.92 9.60
CA PRO A 247 -19.88 -5.20 9.38
C PRO A 247 -21.07 -6.04 9.87
N VAL A 248 -21.86 -5.48 10.78
CA VAL A 248 -23.06 -6.15 11.31
C VAL A 248 -24.10 -6.24 10.19
N VAL A 249 -24.16 -7.39 9.51
CA VAL A 249 -25.18 -7.68 8.51
C VAL A 249 -26.53 -7.77 9.20
N ASN A 250 -27.27 -6.65 9.19
CA ASN A 250 -28.65 -6.62 9.67
C ASN A 250 -29.55 -7.39 8.68
N VAL A 251 -29.62 -8.72 8.85
CA VAL A 251 -30.62 -9.54 8.18
C VAL A 251 -31.99 -9.11 8.70
N LYS A 252 -32.67 -8.25 7.96
CA LYS A 252 -34.10 -7.98 8.17
C LYS A 252 -34.81 -9.33 8.03
N LYS A 253 -35.28 -9.87 9.15
CA LYS A 253 -36.26 -10.95 9.13
C LYS A 253 -37.48 -10.39 8.41
N ASN A 254 -37.69 -10.85 7.18
CA ASN A 254 -38.97 -10.72 6.53
C ASN A 254 -39.92 -11.65 7.30
N ASP A 255 -40.60 -11.09 8.30
CA ASP A 255 -41.76 -11.75 8.89
C ASP A 255 -42.85 -11.75 7.81
N GLU A 256 -43.07 -12.93 7.22
CA GLU A 256 -44.17 -13.21 6.29
C GLU A 256 -45.51 -13.04 7.04
N GLU A 257 -46.37 -12.12 6.55
CA GLU A 257 -47.81 -12.10 6.81
C GLU A 257 -48.60 -12.73 5.64
#